data_AF-A0A922VGV3-F1
#
_entry.id   AF-A0A922VGV3-F1
#
_cell.length_a   1.000
_cell.length_b   1.000
_cell.length_c   1.000
_cell.angle_alpha   90.00
_cell.angle_beta   90.00
_cell.angle_gamma   90.00
#
_symmetry.space_group_name_H-M   'P 1'
#
loop_
_entity.id
_entity.type
_entity.pdbx_description
1 polymer ?
#
loop_
_entity_poly.entity_id
_entity_poly.type
_entity_poly.pdbx_seq_one_letter_code
_entity_poly.pdbx_strand_id
1 'polypeptide(L)' 'VNDVLDAVDRVTNLRIERRYEGRRAGDPDALTADNARILSTLPWRPRLDDLDTIVAHALAWERKLGERGA' A
#
# COMPACT_ATOMS: atom_id res chain seq x y z
N VAL A 1 -7.11 -3.60 4.81
CA VAL A 1 -7.29 -2.14 4.56
C VAL A 1 -6.68 -1.31 5.69
N ASN A 2 -6.98 -1.62 6.96
CA ASN A 2 -6.45 -0.88 8.10
C ASN A 2 -4.92 -0.75 8.09
N ASP A 3 -4.17 -1.82 7.75
CA ASP A 3 -2.70 -1.77 7.76
C ASP A 3 -2.12 -0.72 6.80
N VAL A 4 -2.76 -0.52 5.64
CA VAL A 4 -2.37 0.50 4.67
C VAL A 4 -2.70 1.90 5.20
N LEU A 5 -3.87 2.08 5.82
CA LEU A 5 -4.25 3.36 6.44
C LEU A 5 -3.30 3.70 7.60
N ASP A 6 -2.93 2.71 8.42
CA ASP A 6 -1.97 2.89 9.50
C ASP A 6 -0.57 3.23 8.97
N ALA A 7 -0.15 2.62 7.86
CA ALA A 7 1.11 2.96 7.18
C ALA A 7 1.10 4.41 6.68
N VAL A 8 0.00 4.87 6.07
CA VAL A 8 -0.15 6.28 5.68
C VAL A 8 -0.10 7.20 6.89
N ASP A 9 -0.75 6.84 7.99
CA ASP A 9 -0.71 7.64 9.21
C ASP A 9 0.72 7.77 9.75
N ARG A 10 1.48 6.67 9.79
CA ARG A 10 2.90 6.67 10.21
C ARG A 10 3.78 7.51 9.29
N VAL A 11 3.69 7.30 7.98
CA VAL A 11 4.56 7.97 6.99
C VAL A 11 4.26 9.46 6.90
N THR A 12 3.01 9.87 7.06
CA THR A 12 2.61 11.28 7.01
C THR A 12 2.70 11.98 8.37
N ASN A 13 2.78 11.22 9.46
CA ASN A 13 2.62 11.71 10.83
C ASN A 13 1.30 12.51 11.02
N LEU A 14 0.27 12.15 10.25
CA LEU A 14 -1.07 12.73 10.30
C LEU A 14 -2.08 11.59 10.41
N ARG A 15 -3.19 11.80 11.12
CA ARG A 15 -4.21 10.76 11.26
C ARG A 15 -5.32 10.98 10.24
N ILE A 16 -5.53 10.01 9.35
CA ILE A 16 -6.65 10.02 8.41
C ILE A 16 -7.95 9.77 9.17
N GLU A 17 -8.96 10.62 8.94
CA GLU A 17 -10.32 10.36 9.41
C GLU A 17 -10.90 9.16 8.65
N ARG A 18 -11.30 8.11 9.37
CA ARG A 18 -11.81 6.87 8.79
C ARG A 18 -13.32 6.77 9.01
N ARG A 19 -14.08 6.56 7.94
CA ARG A 19 -15.52 6.27 7.98
C ARG A 19 -15.75 4.90 7.36
N TYR A 20 -16.18 3.95 8.17
CA TYR A 20 -16.48 2.60 7.70
C TYR A 20 -17.90 2.54 7.14
N GLU A 21 -18.03 2.02 5.94
CA GLU A 21 -19.30 1.84 5.23
C GLU A 21 -19.49 0.36 4.85
N GLY A 22 -20.64 0.03 4.28
CA GLY A 22 -20.95 -1.34 3.84
C GLY A 22 -19.94 -1.85 2.81
N ARG A 23 -19.65 -3.16 2.85
CA ARG A 23 -18.76 -3.80 1.87
C ARG A 23 -19.33 -3.66 0.46
N ARG A 24 -18.44 -3.40 -0.50
CA ARG A 24 -18.81 -3.48 -1.93
C ARG A 24 -19.14 -4.93 -2.26
N ALA A 25 -20.28 -5.15 -2.92
CA ALA A 25 -20.68 -6.47 -3.35
C ALA A 25 -19.67 -7.00 -4.39
N GLY A 26 -19.27 -8.27 -4.24
CA GLY A 26 -18.33 -8.95 -5.15
C GLY A 26 -16.87 -8.95 -4.67
N ASP A 27 -16.50 -8.15 -3.68
CA ASP A 27 -15.14 -8.16 -3.14
C ASP A 27 -14.95 -9.26 -2.07
N PRO A 28 -13.97 -10.17 -2.23
CA PRO A 28 -13.64 -11.16 -1.20
C PRO A 28 -13.04 -10.48 0.04
N ASP A 29 -13.08 -11.17 1.18
CA ASP A 29 -12.51 -10.64 2.44
C ASP A 29 -10.99 -10.45 2.39
N ALA A 30 -10.29 -11.37 1.71
CA ALA A 30 -8.87 -11.30 1.47
C ALA A 30 -8.52 -11.99 0.14
N LEU A 31 -7.54 -11.44 -0.58
CA LEU A 31 -6.98 -12.02 -1.79
C LEU A 31 -5.49 -11.75 -1.83
N THR A 32 -4.68 -12.81 -1.87
CA THR A 32 -3.21 -12.71 -1.91
C THR A 32 -2.67 -13.84 -2.77
N ALA A 33 -1.67 -13.55 -3.60
CA ALA A 33 -1.01 -14.55 -4.41
C ALA A 33 0.04 -15.32 -3.58
N ASP A 34 0.05 -16.65 -3.70
CA ASP A 34 1.15 -17.47 -3.18
C ASP A 34 2.42 -17.23 -4.02
N ASN A 35 3.47 -16.76 -3.37
CA ASN A 35 4.75 -16.45 -4.00
C ASN A 35 5.81 -17.56 -3.84
N ALA A 36 5.46 -18.73 -3.28
CA ALA A 36 6.41 -19.81 -3.02
C ALA A 36 7.15 -20.28 -4.28
N ARG A 37 6.45 -20.33 -5.42
CA ARG A 37 7.04 -20.75 -6.70
C ARG A 37 8.10 -19.77 -7.21
N ILE A 38 7.85 -18.47 -7.17
CA ILE A 38 8.83 -17.48 -7.67
C ILE A 38 10.07 -17.44 -6.77
N LEU A 39 9.88 -17.55 -5.45
CA LEU A 39 10.97 -17.55 -4.47
C LEU A 39 11.87 -18.78 -4.56
N SER A 40 11.30 -19.94 -4.92
CA SER A 40 12.06 -21.21 -5.04
C SER A 40 12.68 -21.42 -6.41
N THR A 41 12.13 -20.83 -7.48
CA THR A 41 12.58 -21.10 -8.86
C THR A 41 13.50 -20.02 -9.42
N LEU A 42 13.42 -18.78 -8.93
CA LEU A 42 14.23 -17.67 -9.43
C LEU A 42 15.11 -17.11 -8.31
N PRO A 43 16.29 -16.53 -8.64
CA PRO A 43 17.08 -15.73 -7.70
C PRO A 43 16.43 -14.36 -7.46
N TRP A 44 15.11 -14.31 -7.43
CA TRP A 44 14.31 -13.12 -7.21
C TRP A 44 13.90 -13.07 -5.73
N ARG A 45 14.03 -11.89 -5.14
CA ARG A 45 13.52 -11.57 -3.80
C ARG A 45 12.86 -10.19 -3.85
N PRO A 46 11.71 -9.99 -3.20
CA PRO A 46 11.16 -8.64 -3.06
C PRO A 46 12.16 -7.80 -2.28
N ARG A 47 12.47 -6.60 -2.80
CA ARG A 47 13.34 -5.63 -2.12
C ARG A 47 12.57 -4.56 -1.35
N LEU A 48 11.27 -4.42 -1.66
CA LEU A 48 10.38 -3.36 -1.19
C LEU A 48 8.99 -3.96 -0.90
N ASP A 49 8.93 -4.94 0.01
CA ASP A 49 7.70 -5.58 0.50
C ASP A 49 7.15 -4.94 1.79
N ASP A 50 7.86 -3.94 2.32
CA ASP A 50 7.44 -3.15 3.47
C ASP A 50 6.39 -2.08 3.08
N LEU A 51 5.28 -2.03 3.83
CA LEU A 51 4.19 -1.09 3.58
C LEU A 51 4.60 0.37 3.73
N ASP A 52 5.42 0.69 4.73
CA ASP A 52 5.80 2.09 5.00
C ASP A 52 6.65 2.62 3.85
N THR A 53 7.57 1.81 3.33
CA THR A 53 8.38 2.10 2.15
C THR A 53 7.53 2.28 0.88
N ILE A 54 6.59 1.37 0.64
CA ILE A 54 5.68 1.45 -0.52
C ILE A 54 4.86 2.74 -0.48
N VAL A 55 4.27 3.05 0.68
CA VAL A 55 3.46 4.26 0.88
C VAL A 55 4.29 5.53 0.77
N ALA A 56 5.50 5.56 1.35
CA ALA A 56 6.39 6.71 1.27
C ALA A 56 6.77 7.05 -0.18
N HIS A 57 7.10 6.05 -1.00
CA HIS A 57 7.39 6.26 -2.41
C HIS A 57 6.16 6.79 -3.18
N ALA A 58 4.97 6.23 -2.93
CA ALA A 58 3.75 6.69 -3.56
C ALA A 58 3.44 8.16 -3.22
N LEU A 59 3.56 8.54 -1.94
CA LEU A 59 3.32 9.93 -1.50
C LEU A 59 4.35 10.91 -2.08
N ALA A 60 5.62 10.51 -2.18
CA ALA A 60 6.65 11.34 -2.80
C ALA A 60 6.34 11.60 -4.29
N TRP A 61 5.82 10.59 -4.99
CA TRP A 61 5.36 10.73 -6.36
C TRP A 61 4.17 11.68 -6.49
N GLU A 62 3.14 11.52 -5.65
CA GLU A 62 1.95 12.39 -5.63
C GLU A 62 2.30 13.85 -5.38
N ARG A 63 3.22 14.14 -4.44
CA ARG A 63 3.71 15.50 -4.18
C ARG A 63 4.34 16.12 -5.43
N LYS A 64 5.20 15.37 -6.12
CA LYS A 64 5.85 15.83 -7.35
C LYS A 64 4.85 16.07 -8.49
N LEU A 65 3.78 15.28 -8.58
CA LEU A 65 2.71 15.52 -9.54
C LEU A 65 1.92 16.79 -9.20
N GLY A 66 1.58 16.99 -7.92
CA GLY A 66 0.91 18.20 -7.45
C GLY A 66 1.70 19.48 -7.78
N GLU A 67 3.03 19.46 -7.61
CA GLU A 67 3.92 20.57 -7.96
C GLU A 67 3.98 20.86 -9.48
N ARG A 68 3.73 19.85 -10.33
CA ARG A 68 3.77 19.98 -11.79
C ARG A 68 2.45 20.44 -12.41
N GLY A 69 1.34 20.18 -11.73
CA GLY A 69 0.01 20.60 -12.16
C GLY A 69 -0.41 21.96 -11.62
N ALA A 70 0.39 22.55 -10.72
CA ALA A 70 0.19 23.88 -10.12
C ALA A 70 0.89 25.00 -10.91
#